data_AF-A0AAU5YU22-F1
#
_entry.id   AF-A0AAU5YU22-F1
#
_cell.length_a   1.000
_cell.length_b   1.000
_cell.length_c   1.000
_cell.angle_alpha   90.00
_cell.angle_beta   90.00
_cell.angle_gamma   90.00
#
_symmetry.space_group_name_H-M   'P 1'
#
loop_
_entity.id
_entity.type
_entity.pdbx_description
1 polymer ?
#
loop_
_entity_poly.entity_id
_entity_poly.type
_entity_poly.pdbx_seq_one_letter_code
_entity_poly.pdbx_strand_id
1 'polypeptide(L)' 'MQEETREAIEEEAQEGARDVEQAGAVEAARRARFGALPERVLPQDMVEERPAHPRDPARDAYDPDEVAMRFGL' A
#
# COMPACT_ATOMS: atom_id res chain seq x y z
N MET A 1 35.41 -26.24 -30.33
CA MET A 1 33.97 -26.38 -30.00
C MET A 1 33.64 -26.06 -28.54
N GLN A 2 34.46 -26.45 -27.53
CA GLN A 2 34.17 -26.16 -26.11
C GLN A 2 34.56 -24.73 -25.65
N GLU A 3 35.49 -24.05 -26.34
CA GLU A 3 35.91 -22.67 -25.98
C GLU A 3 34.94 -21.61 -26.50
N GLU A 4 34.37 -21.82 -27.68
CA GLU A 4 33.39 -20.91 -28.31
C GLU A 4 32.11 -20.78 -27.46
N THR A 5 31.68 -21.86 -26.80
CA THR A 5 30.53 -21.82 -25.89
C THR A 5 30.82 -21.03 -24.63
N ARG A 6 32.07 -20.98 -24.17
CA ARG A 6 32.45 -20.20 -22.98
C ARG A 6 32.52 -18.70 -23.31
N GLU A 7 33.08 -18.36 -24.47
CA GLU A 7 33.16 -16.99 -24.95
C GLU A 7 31.75 -16.38 -25.17
N ALA A 8 30.82 -17.15 -25.74
CA ALA A 8 29.43 -16.73 -25.89
C ALA A 8 28.73 -16.47 -24.53
N ILE A 9 29.00 -17.30 -23.52
CA ILE A 9 28.45 -17.11 -22.15
C ILE A 9 29.05 -15.87 -21.49
N GLU A 10 30.35 -15.61 -21.69
CA GLU A 10 31.03 -14.43 -21.16
C GLU A 10 30.51 -13.15 -21.84
N GLU A 11 30.23 -13.18 -23.14
CA GLU A 11 29.63 -12.06 -23.88
C GLU A 11 28.20 -11.76 -23.43
N GLU A 12 27.34 -12.78 -23.29
CA GLU A 12 25.99 -12.60 -22.73
C GLU A 12 26.02 -12.06 -21.30
N ALA A 13 26.97 -12.53 -20.47
CA ALA A 13 27.15 -11.99 -19.12
C ALA A 13 27.61 -10.53 -19.15
N GLN A 14 28.47 -10.17 -20.11
CA GLN A 14 28.94 -8.80 -20.30
C GLN A 14 27.83 -7.88 -20.79
N GLU A 15 26.94 -8.37 -21.65
CA GLU A 15 25.74 -7.65 -22.12
C GLU A 15 24.73 -7.46 -20.99
N GLY A 16 24.41 -8.51 -20.24
CA GLY A 16 23.54 -8.40 -19.07
C GLY A 16 24.07 -7.43 -18.01
N ALA A 17 25.39 -7.35 -17.81
CA ALA A 17 26.01 -6.38 -16.91
C ALA A 17 25.84 -4.93 -17.40
N ARG A 18 25.97 -4.68 -18.71
CA ARG A 18 25.74 -3.36 -19.33
C ARG A 18 24.28 -2.94 -19.23
N ASP A 19 23.34 -3.87 -19.42
CA ASP A 19 21.91 -3.60 -19.27
C ASP A 19 21.55 -3.18 -17.85
N VAL A 20 22.13 -3.84 -16.84
CA VAL A 20 21.93 -3.48 -15.43
C VAL A 20 22.53 -2.11 -15.12
N GLU A 21 23.71 -1.78 -15.65
CA GLU A 21 24.33 -0.45 -15.52
C GLU A 21 23.45 0.64 -16.17
N GLN A 22 23.02 0.40 -17.41
CA GLN A 22 22.14 1.29 -18.16
C GLN A 22 20.82 1.53 -17.41
N ALA A 23 20.22 0.48 -16.84
CA ALA A 23 19.02 0.59 -16.01
C ALA A 23 19.25 1.44 -14.76
N GLY A 24 20.41 1.28 -14.09
CA GLY A 24 20.82 2.11 -12.96
C GLY A 24 20.98 3.58 -13.34
N ALA A 25 21.57 3.88 -14.50
CA ALA A 25 21.70 5.25 -15.00
C ALA A 25 20.34 5.90 -15.30
N VAL A 26 19.38 5.13 -15.84
CA VAL A 26 18.00 5.60 -16.08
C VAL A 26 17.28 5.87 -14.76
N GLU A 27 17.46 5.01 -13.75
CA GLU A 27 16.88 5.19 -12.40
C GLU A 27 17.44 6.46 -11.72
N ALA A 28 18.74 6.69 -11.80
CA ALA A 28 19.38 7.90 -11.28
C ALA A 28 18.86 9.18 -11.96
N ALA A 29 18.71 9.17 -13.29
CA ALA A 29 18.14 10.29 -14.03
C ALA A 29 16.67 10.56 -13.64
N ARG A 30 15.88 9.50 -13.41
CA ARG A 30 14.51 9.61 -12.91
C ARG A 30 14.50 10.21 -11.51
N ARG A 31 15.36 9.74 -10.60
CA ARG A 31 15.45 10.24 -9.22
C ARG A 31 15.90 11.71 -9.15
N ALA A 32 16.77 12.15 -10.06
CA ALA A 32 17.13 13.57 -10.18
C ALA A 32 15.96 14.45 -10.64
N ARG A 33 15.07 13.93 -11.48
CA ARG A 33 13.89 14.67 -12.00
C ARG A 33 12.71 14.67 -11.03
N PHE A 34 12.43 13.53 -10.41
CA PHE A 34 11.20 13.30 -9.63
C PHE A 34 11.45 13.15 -8.13
N GLY A 35 12.70 13.06 -7.69
CA GLY A 35 13.05 12.80 -6.30
C GLY A 35 12.81 11.34 -5.88
N ALA A 36 12.68 11.14 -4.57
CA ALA A 36 12.35 9.85 -3.98
C ALA A 36 10.84 9.62 -3.96
N LEU A 37 10.41 8.35 -3.92
CA LEU A 37 9.04 8.02 -3.58
C LEU A 37 8.76 8.48 -2.13
N PRO A 38 7.60 9.08 -1.83
CA PRO A 38 7.20 9.37 -0.47
C PRO A 38 7.14 8.10 0.39
N GLU A 39 7.25 8.28 1.70
CA GLU A 39 7.01 7.21 2.67
C GLU A 39 5.61 6.61 2.50
N ARG A 40 5.50 5.30 2.71
CA ARG A 40 4.21 4.61 2.63
C ARG A 40 3.33 5.06 3.79
N VAL A 41 2.11 5.51 3.45
CA VAL A 41 1.07 5.84 4.45
C VAL A 41 0.41 4.55 4.90
N LEU A 42 0.10 4.46 6.20
CA LEU A 42 -0.57 3.28 6.75
C LEU A 42 -2.03 3.27 6.29
N PRO A 43 -2.62 2.09 6.02
CA PRO A 43 -4.01 2.00 5.55
C PRO A 43 -5.02 2.70 6.45
N GLN A 44 -4.83 2.65 7.77
CA GLN A 44 -5.71 3.31 8.73
C GLN A 44 -5.69 4.85 8.61
N ASP A 45 -4.59 5.44 8.15
CA ASP A 45 -4.47 6.89 8.01
C ASP A 45 -5.09 7.38 6.68
N MET A 46 -5.46 6.45 5.79
CA MET A 46 -6.11 6.74 4.51
C MET A 46 -7.64 6.74 4.59
N VAL A 47 -8.23 6.32 5.72
CA VAL A 47 -9.68 6.15 5.89
C VAL A 47 -10.18 6.90 7.11
N GLU A 48 -11.41 7.40 7.04
CA GLU A 48 -12.11 8.03 8.16
C GLU A 48 -13.42 7.29 8.44
N GLU A 49 -13.70 7.00 9.71
CA GLU A 49 -14.97 6.43 10.14
C GLU A 49 -16.02 7.54 10.28
N ARG A 50 -17.07 7.47 9.47
CA ARG A 50 -18.23 8.36 9.55
C ARG A 50 -19.50 7.58 9.86
N PRO A 51 -20.30 8.00 10.86
CA PRO A 51 -21.59 7.37 11.13
C PRO A 51 -22.49 7.41 9.89
N ALA A 52 -23.08 6.26 9.54
CA ALA A 52 -24.01 6.16 8.41
C ALA A 52 -25.29 6.99 8.64
N HIS A 53 -25.73 7.07 9.89
CA HIS A 53 -26.88 7.88 10.31
C HIS A 53 -26.52 8.74 11.53
N PRO A 54 -27.19 9.89 11.72
CA PRO A 54 -27.15 10.61 12.98
C PRO A 54 -27.51 9.68 14.14
N ARG A 55 -26.88 9.90 15.30
CA ARG A 55 -27.23 9.16 16.52
C ARG A 55 -28.69 9.44 16.88
N ASP A 56 -29.48 8.37 17.02
CA ASP A 56 -30.86 8.48 17.48
C ASP A 56 -30.88 8.90 18.96
N PRO A 57 -31.48 10.06 19.31
CA PRO A 57 -31.57 10.52 20.70
C PRO A 57 -32.42 9.60 21.58
N ALA A 58 -33.41 8.88 21.02
CA ALA A 58 -34.22 7.93 21.78
C ALA A 58 -33.41 6.71 22.24
N ARG A 59 -32.27 6.43 21.59
CA ARG A 59 -31.39 5.31 21.95
C ARG A 59 -30.79 5.43 23.34
N ASP A 60 -30.60 6.67 23.82
CA ASP A 60 -30.02 6.94 25.14
C ASP A 60 -31.10 7.27 26.20
N ALA A 61 -32.36 7.38 25.80
CA ALA A 61 -33.50 7.66 26.67
C ALA A 61 -34.14 6.38 27.23
N TYR A 62 -33.31 5.43 27.69
CA TYR A 62 -33.81 4.20 28.28
C TYR A 62 -34.45 4.48 29.64
N ASP A 63 -35.74 4.17 29.76
CA ASP A 63 -36.49 4.21 31.02
C ASP A 63 -36.84 2.77 31.45
N PRO A 64 -36.24 2.25 32.53
CA PRO A 64 -36.54 0.90 33.01
C PRO A 64 -37.99 0.75 33.50
N ASP A 65 -38.61 1.82 34.02
CA ASP A 65 -39.96 1.78 34.55
C ASP A 65 -40.99 1.69 33.42
N GLU A 66 -40.78 2.41 32.31
CA GLU A 66 -41.60 2.29 31.09
C GLU A 66 -41.59 0.86 30.55
N VAL A 67 -40.40 0.24 30.53
CA VAL A 67 -40.22 -1.13 30.04
C VAL A 67 -40.89 -2.14 30.99
N ALA A 68 -40.76 -1.96 32.31
CA ALA A 68 -41.43 -2.81 33.29
C ALA A 68 -42.96 -2.73 33.15
N MET A 69 -43.52 -1.52 32.96
CA MET A 69 -44.95 -1.34 32.71
C MET A 69 -45.43 -1.97 31.41
N ARG A 70 -44.64 -1.87 30.32
CA ARG A 70 -44.99 -2.46 29.01
C ARG A 70 -45.03 -3.99 29.04
N PHE A 71 -44.14 -4.63 29.82
CA PHE A 71 -43.97 -6.09 29.82
C PHE A 71 -44.44 -6.78 31.11
N GLY A 72 -44.90 -6.04 32.12
CA GLY A 72 -45.41 -6.58 33.38
C GLY A 72 -44.36 -7.30 34.23
N LEU A 73 -43.11 -6.82 34.18
CA LEU A 73 -41.97 -7.32 34.96
C LEU A 73 -41.99 -6.79 36.40
#